data_AF-A0A0E9X5N8-F1
#
_entry.id   AF-A0A0E9X5N8-F1
#
_cell.length_a   1.000
_cell.length_b   1.000
_cell.length_c   1.000
_cell.angle_alpha   90.00
_cell.angle_beta   90.00
_cell.angle_gamma   90.00
#
_symmetry.space_group_name_H-M   'P 1'
#
loop_
_entity.id
_entity.type
_entity.pdbx_description
1 polymer ?
#
loop_
_entity_poly.entity_id
_entity_poly.type
_entity_poly.pdbx_seq_one_letter_code
_entity_poly.pdbx_strand_id
1 'polypeptide(L)'
;MWYGKQIISADLRSPVYLTVLKHGDSATLETMLKLHKQADMQEEKNRIERVLGAISAPDLIQKVLTFALSEEVRPQDTVSVIGGVAGSSKQGRKAAWKFVKDNWEELHNRYQGGFLISRLIKLSVDGFAVDKMAAEVKSFFESHHAPAAERTVQQCCENILLNAAWLKRDADDIHQYLVKRKVPPSTTSV
;
A
#
# COMPACT_ATOMS: atom_id res chain seq x y z
N MET A 1 24.77 24.89 -5.28
CA MET A 1 24.53 24.83 -6.74
C MET A 1 23.76 23.57 -7.10
N TRP A 2 22.46 23.68 -7.35
CA TRP A 2 21.63 22.72 -8.11
C TRP A 2 20.74 23.59 -9.04
N TYR A 3 21.09 23.65 -10.32
CA TYR A 3 20.35 24.39 -11.36
C TYR A 3 19.36 23.41 -12.01
N GLY A 4 18.08 23.53 -11.65
CA GLY A 4 17.01 22.64 -12.09
C GLY A 4 15.57 23.07 -11.73
N LYS A 5 15.38 24.24 -11.10
CA LYS A 5 14.51 25.32 -11.61
C LYS A 5 12.98 25.18 -11.64
N GLN A 6 12.40 24.06 -12.08
CA GLN A 6 10.95 23.99 -12.25
C GLN A 6 10.30 23.47 -10.98
N ILE A 7 9.69 24.40 -10.24
CA ILE A 7 8.88 24.10 -9.07
C ILE A 7 7.68 23.29 -9.55
N ILE A 8 7.62 22.02 -9.15
CA ILE A 8 6.40 21.22 -9.32
C ILE A 8 5.34 21.84 -8.41
N SER A 9 4.23 22.27 -9.00
CA SER A 9 3.06 22.74 -8.24
C SER A 9 2.68 21.70 -7.19
N ALA A 10 2.32 22.15 -5.99
CA ALA A 10 1.99 21.26 -4.87
C ALA A 10 0.93 20.21 -5.25
N ASP A 11 -0.03 20.59 -6.09
CA ASP A 11 -1.10 19.70 -6.58
C ASP A 11 -0.59 18.59 -7.51
N LEU A 12 0.52 18.85 -8.22
CA LEU A 12 1.11 17.91 -9.17
C LEU A 12 2.20 17.03 -8.54
N ARG A 13 2.71 17.36 -7.35
CA ARG A 13 3.78 16.59 -6.71
C ARG A 13 3.40 15.13 -6.50
N SER A 14 2.24 14.87 -5.90
CA SER A 14 1.79 13.50 -5.64
C SER A 14 1.69 12.65 -6.90
N PRO A 15 0.94 13.05 -7.97
CA PRO A 15 0.87 12.24 -9.18
C PRO A 15 2.21 12.12 -9.91
N VAL A 16 3.06 13.16 -9.89
CA VAL A 16 4.40 13.10 -10.50
C VAL A 16 5.28 12.10 -9.75
N TYR A 17 5.40 12.22 -8.43
CA TYR A 17 6.21 11.31 -7.62
C TYR A 17 5.73 9.86 -7.74
N LEU A 18 4.40 9.66 -7.71
CA LEU A 18 3.80 8.34 -7.88
C LEU A 18 4.20 7.72 -9.23
N THR A 19 4.11 8.49 -10.32
CA THR A 19 4.44 8.03 -11.66
C THR A 19 5.93 7.69 -11.76
N VAL A 20 6.79 8.56 -11.25
CA VAL A 20 8.24 8.36 -11.22
C VAL A 20 8.61 7.09 -10.45
N LEU A 21 8.05 6.89 -9.25
CA LEU A 21 8.33 5.72 -8.43
C LEU A 21 7.79 4.41 -9.04
N LYS A 22 6.62 4.46 -9.71
CA LYS A 22 6.04 3.28 -10.36
C LYS A 22 6.94 2.71 -11.46
N HIS A 23 7.71 3.57 -12.12
CA HIS A 23 8.66 3.20 -13.17
C HIS A 23 10.13 3.33 -12.71
N GLY A 24 10.34 3.56 -11.42
CA GLY A 24 11.63 3.88 -10.84
C GLY A 24 12.46 2.66 -10.47
N ASP A 25 13.74 2.92 -10.25
CA ASP A 25 14.77 1.98 -9.83
C ASP A 25 15.37 2.39 -8.46
N SER A 26 16.52 1.82 -8.08
CA SER A 26 17.19 2.15 -6.81
C SER A 26 17.58 3.63 -6.74
N ALA A 27 18.08 4.21 -7.84
CA ALA A 27 18.48 5.61 -7.88
C ALA A 27 17.27 6.56 -7.71
N THR A 28 16.13 6.17 -8.30
CA THR A 28 14.86 6.88 -8.12
C THR A 28 14.41 6.83 -6.67
N LEU A 29 14.43 5.65 -6.04
CA LEU A 29 14.07 5.50 -4.63
C LEU A 29 15.01 6.31 -3.72
N GLU A 30 16.32 6.24 -3.93
CA GLU A 30 17.31 7.00 -3.18
C GLU A 30 17.09 8.51 -3.28
N THR A 31 16.73 8.99 -4.48
CA THR A 31 16.38 10.40 -4.68
C THR A 31 15.15 10.79 -3.85
N MET A 32 14.10 9.97 -3.85
CA MET A 32 12.89 10.23 -3.07
C MET A 32 13.14 10.20 -1.55
N LEU A 33 13.96 9.25 -1.07
CA LEU A 33 14.37 9.18 0.33
C LEU A 33 15.21 10.39 0.74
N LYS A 34 16.09 10.87 -0.15
CA LYS A 34 16.84 12.11 0.09
C LYS A 34 15.92 13.33 0.16
N LEU A 35 14.94 13.44 -0.73
CA LEU A 35 13.93 14.51 -0.68
C LEU A 35 13.12 14.47 0.61
N HIS A 36 12.75 13.28 1.08
CA HIS A 36 12.07 13.12 2.37
C HIS A 36 12.92 13.64 3.53
N LYS A 37 14.20 13.24 3.61
CA LYS A 37 15.11 13.69 4.66
C LYS A 37 15.35 15.19 4.64
N GLN A 38 15.40 15.79 3.44
CA GLN A 38 15.65 17.21 3.23
C GLN A 38 14.39 18.08 3.37
N ALA A 39 13.21 17.49 3.44
CA ALA A 39 11.97 18.25 3.53
C ALA A 39 11.83 18.92 4.91
N ASP A 40 11.68 20.24 4.92
CA ASP A 40 11.42 21.00 6.14
C ASP A 40 9.97 20.84 6.62
N MET A 41 9.03 20.75 5.68
CA MET A 41 7.60 20.65 5.96
C MET A 41 7.17 19.19 6.14
N GLN A 42 6.51 18.89 7.26
CA GLN A 42 5.97 17.54 7.50
C GLN A 42 4.97 17.10 6.45
N GLU A 43 4.20 18.02 5.86
CA GLU A 43 3.27 17.70 4.78
C GLU A 43 3.98 17.08 3.56
N GLU A 44 5.16 17.61 3.21
CA GLU A 44 5.94 17.07 2.08
C GLU A 44 6.53 15.69 2.44
N LYS A 45 6.97 15.48 3.69
CA LYS A 45 7.39 14.15 4.17
C LYS A 45 6.26 13.13 4.04
N ASN A 46 5.08 13.47 4.54
CA ASN A 46 3.89 12.62 4.47
C ASN A 46 3.50 12.33 3.00
N ARG A 47 3.64 13.33 2.13
CA ARG A 47 3.38 13.17 0.69
C ARG A 47 4.32 12.17 0.06
N ILE A 48 5.62 12.26 0.35
CA ILE A 48 6.65 11.35 -0.16
C ILE A 48 6.43 9.94 0.42
N GLU A 49 6.25 9.81 1.73
CA GLU A 49 5.99 8.54 2.42
C GLU A 49 4.83 7.74 1.79
N ARG A 50 3.73 8.42 1.44
CA ARG A 50 2.56 7.78 0.82
C ARG A 50 2.82 7.24 -0.58
N VAL A 51 3.72 7.87 -1.34
CA VAL A 51 4.02 7.46 -2.72
C VAL A 51 5.17 6.46 -2.80
N LEU A 52 6.06 6.37 -1.80
CA LEU A 52 7.17 5.41 -1.75
C LEU A 52 6.71 3.97 -2.02
N GLY A 53 5.50 3.61 -1.57
CA GLY A 53 4.93 2.29 -1.79
C GLY A 53 4.69 1.90 -3.25
N ALA A 54 4.71 2.85 -4.19
CA ALA A 54 4.52 2.61 -5.62
C ALA A 54 5.71 1.92 -6.30
N ILE A 55 6.88 1.90 -5.65
CA ILE A 55 8.05 1.17 -6.16
C ILE A 55 7.70 -0.32 -6.33
N SER A 56 8.02 -0.89 -7.49
CA SER A 56 7.53 -2.22 -7.86
C SER A 56 8.56 -3.33 -7.75
N ALA A 57 9.86 -3.01 -7.71
CA ALA A 57 10.91 -4.01 -7.62
C ALA A 57 10.94 -4.66 -6.21
N PRO A 58 10.97 -6.00 -6.09
CA PRO A 58 10.88 -6.70 -4.80
C PRO A 58 11.89 -6.23 -3.74
N ASP A 59 13.16 -6.08 -4.12
CA ASP A 59 14.20 -5.64 -3.18
C ASP A 59 13.97 -4.20 -2.72
N LEU A 60 13.43 -3.35 -3.59
CA LEU A 60 13.12 -1.96 -3.26
C LEU A 60 11.87 -1.83 -2.40
N ILE A 61 10.86 -2.69 -2.61
CA ILE A 61 9.70 -2.79 -1.71
C ILE A 61 10.18 -3.10 -0.29
N GLN A 62 11.12 -4.05 -0.13
CA GLN A 62 11.66 -4.36 1.18
C GLN A 62 12.42 -3.18 1.79
N LYS A 63 13.22 -2.44 1.00
CA LYS A 63 13.86 -1.20 1.47
C LYS A 63 12.83 -0.16 1.97
N VAL A 64 11.72 0.01 1.25
CA VAL A 64 10.64 0.94 1.67
C VAL A 64 9.96 0.49 2.95
N LEU A 65 9.70 -0.81 3.11
CA LEU A 65 9.11 -1.35 4.34
C LEU A 65 10.04 -1.20 5.54
N THR A 66 11.34 -1.49 5.39
CA THR A 66 12.34 -1.26 6.43
C THR A 66 12.46 0.22 6.78
N PHE A 67 12.45 1.11 5.78
CA PHE A 67 12.40 2.55 6.02
C PHE A 67 11.16 2.97 6.82
N ALA A 68 10.00 2.37 6.55
CA ALA A 68 8.76 2.67 7.24
C ALA A 68 8.83 2.45 8.77
N LEU A 69 9.64 1.49 9.23
CA LEU A 69 9.82 1.21 10.67
C LEU A 69 10.97 1.97 11.33
N SER A 70 11.82 2.63 10.55
CA SER A 70 13.00 3.36 11.03
C SER A 70 12.62 4.65 11.77
N GLU A 71 13.58 5.23 12.50
CA GLU A 71 13.42 6.49 13.23
C GLU A 71 13.19 7.71 12.31
N GLU A 72 13.45 7.57 11.01
CA GLU A 72 13.19 8.62 10.01
C GLU A 72 11.69 8.83 9.76
N VAL A 73 10.86 7.83 10.07
CA VAL A 73 9.41 7.85 9.87
C VAL A 73 8.71 7.92 11.22
N ARG A 74 7.79 8.87 11.37
CA ARG A 74 7.03 9.00 12.62
C ARG A 74 6.15 7.75 12.82
N PRO A 75 5.99 7.26 14.07
CA PRO A 75 5.21 6.04 14.34
C PRO A 75 3.82 6.01 13.68
N GLN A 76 3.10 7.13 13.63
CA GLN A 76 1.78 7.21 13.00
C GLN A 76 1.81 7.12 11.47
N ASP A 77 2.93 7.49 10.85
CA ASP A 77 3.09 7.54 9.39
C ASP A 77 3.55 6.20 8.81
N THR A 78 4.21 5.35 9.62
CA THR A 78 4.51 3.94 9.28
C THR A 78 3.30 3.20 8.70
N VAL A 79 2.12 3.41 9.29
CA VAL A 79 0.86 2.79 8.83
C VAL A 79 0.51 3.22 7.40
N SER A 80 0.77 4.48 7.04
CA SER A 80 0.49 5.01 5.72
C SER A 80 1.46 4.47 4.68
N VAL A 81 2.75 4.32 5.02
CA VAL A 81 3.77 3.75 4.11
C VAL A 81 3.46 2.28 3.81
N ILE A 82 3.21 1.48 4.86
CA ILE A 82 2.86 0.05 4.71
C ILE A 82 1.58 -0.10 3.88
N GLY A 83 0.56 0.72 4.16
CA GLY A 83 -0.68 0.75 3.37
C GLY A 83 -0.46 1.15 1.90
N GLY A 84 0.45 2.09 1.64
CA GLY A 84 0.86 2.46 0.29
C GLY A 84 1.49 1.29 -0.47
N VAL A 85 2.41 0.56 0.16
CA VAL A 85 2.99 -0.67 -0.40
C VAL A 85 1.91 -1.72 -0.65
N ALA A 86 1.01 -1.93 0.32
CA ALA A 86 -0.06 -2.91 0.22
C ALA A 86 -1.03 -2.59 -0.93
N GLY A 87 -1.31 -1.31 -1.17
CA GLY A 87 -2.22 -0.83 -2.22
C GLY A 87 -1.62 -0.80 -3.63
N SER A 88 -0.29 -0.83 -3.77
CA SER A 88 0.36 -0.50 -5.04
C SER A 88 0.42 -1.65 -6.04
N SER A 89 0.53 -2.89 -5.58
CA SER A 89 0.57 -4.06 -6.48
C SER A 89 0.25 -5.37 -5.76
N LYS A 90 0.02 -6.45 -6.52
CA LYS A 90 -0.14 -7.81 -5.96
C LYS A 90 1.09 -8.25 -5.15
N GLN A 91 2.28 -7.86 -5.59
CA GLN A 91 3.53 -8.17 -4.91
C GLN A 91 3.67 -7.33 -3.64
N GLY A 92 3.40 -6.02 -3.72
CA GLY A 92 3.40 -5.10 -2.58
C GLY A 92 2.41 -5.53 -1.50
N ARG A 93 1.20 -5.96 -1.87
CA ARG A 93 0.21 -6.52 -0.92
C ARG A 93 0.75 -7.70 -0.13
N LYS A 94 1.39 -8.66 -0.81
CA LYS A 94 1.99 -9.83 -0.14
C LYS A 94 3.17 -9.43 0.74
N ALA A 95 4.02 -8.53 0.26
CA ALA A 95 5.20 -8.07 0.98
C ALA A 95 4.80 -7.29 2.25
N ALA A 96 3.83 -6.39 2.17
CA ALA A 96 3.31 -5.63 3.31
C ALA A 96 2.72 -6.56 4.37
N TRP A 97 1.89 -7.53 3.97
CA TRP A 97 1.32 -8.48 4.93
C TRP A 97 2.41 -9.35 5.58
N LYS A 98 3.36 -9.87 4.80
CA LYS A 98 4.50 -10.63 5.34
C LYS A 98 5.28 -9.79 6.35
N PHE A 99 5.57 -8.54 6.00
CA PHE A 99 6.31 -7.62 6.85
C PHE A 99 5.59 -7.31 8.16
N VAL A 100 4.26 -7.14 8.13
CA VAL A 100 3.45 -6.99 9.36
C VAL A 100 3.55 -8.21 10.24
N LYS A 101 3.48 -9.43 9.67
CA LYS A 101 3.64 -10.67 10.45
C LYS A 101 5.04 -10.78 11.06
N ASP A 102 6.08 -10.53 10.26
CA ASP A 102 7.47 -10.66 10.69
C ASP A 102 7.83 -9.65 11.80
N ASN A 103 7.17 -8.49 11.83
CA ASN A 103 7.46 -7.39 12.77
C ASN A 103 6.29 -7.13 13.74
N TRP A 104 5.41 -8.13 13.93
CA TRP A 104 4.16 -7.92 14.64
C TRP A 104 4.37 -7.46 16.08
N GLU A 105 5.34 -8.04 16.80
CA GLU A 105 5.63 -7.67 18.19
C GLU A 105 5.98 -6.18 18.32
N GLU A 106 6.89 -5.68 17.48
CA GLU A 106 7.26 -4.26 17.45
C GLU A 106 6.07 -3.38 17.09
N LEU A 107 5.29 -3.75 16.06
CA LEU A 107 4.12 -2.98 15.64
C LEU A 107 3.02 -2.95 16.70
N HIS A 108 2.78 -4.08 17.37
CA HIS A 108 1.81 -4.20 18.44
C HIS A 108 2.24 -3.38 19.67
N ASN A 109 3.50 -3.48 20.07
CA ASN A 109 4.07 -2.72 21.19
C ASN A 109 4.08 -1.21 20.90
N ARG A 110 4.34 -0.80 19.66
CA ARG A 110 4.36 0.60 19.23
C ARG A 110 2.98 1.26 19.32
N TYR A 111 1.91 0.52 19.03
CA TYR A 111 0.55 1.09 18.99
C TYR A 111 -0.32 0.74 20.19
N GLN A 112 0.06 -0.26 21.01
CA GLN A 112 -0.57 -0.64 22.29
C GLN A 112 -2.10 -0.72 22.23
N GLY A 113 -2.67 -1.22 21.12
CA GLY A 113 -4.12 -1.31 20.95
C GLY A 113 -4.84 -0.02 20.53
N GLY A 114 -4.12 1.06 20.25
CA GLY A 114 -4.71 2.30 19.72
C GLY A 114 -5.28 2.14 18.31
N PHE A 115 -6.06 3.12 17.83
CA PHE A 115 -6.70 3.11 16.50
C PHE A 115 -5.77 2.73 15.34
N LEU A 116 -4.48 3.08 15.44
CA LEU A 116 -3.48 2.81 14.41
C LEU A 116 -3.24 1.31 14.18
N ILE A 117 -3.33 0.44 15.20
CA ILE A 117 -3.14 -1.00 14.99
C ILE A 117 -4.27 -1.58 14.14
N SER A 118 -5.51 -1.19 14.43
CA SER A 118 -6.68 -1.56 13.63
C SER A 118 -6.55 -1.07 12.19
N ARG A 119 -6.13 0.20 12.01
CA ARG A 119 -5.91 0.77 10.68
C ARG A 119 -4.80 0.03 9.91
N LEU A 120 -3.71 -0.32 10.58
CA LEU A 120 -2.60 -1.08 9.98
C LEU A 120 -3.05 -2.45 9.49
N ILE A 121 -3.75 -3.21 10.34
CA ILE A 121 -4.29 -4.53 9.97
C ILE A 121 -5.15 -4.39 8.72
N LYS A 122 -6.13 -3.48 8.77
CA LYS A 122 -7.05 -3.22 7.67
C LYS A 122 -6.34 -2.93 6.36
N LEU A 123 -5.43 -1.95 6.35
CA LEU A 123 -4.69 -1.56 5.14
C LEU A 123 -3.81 -2.69 4.58
N SER A 124 -3.33 -3.58 5.44
CA SER A 124 -2.42 -4.67 5.04
C SER A 124 -3.16 -5.83 4.37
N VAL A 125 -4.45 -6.02 4.67
CA VAL A 125 -5.20 -7.22 4.24
C VAL A 125 -6.44 -6.93 3.38
N ASP A 126 -6.99 -5.72 3.39
CA ASP A 126 -8.28 -5.40 2.75
C ASP A 126 -8.34 -5.70 1.24
N GLY A 127 -7.20 -5.62 0.53
CA GLY A 127 -7.19 -5.86 -0.91
C GLY A 127 -6.95 -7.31 -1.31
N PHE A 128 -6.96 -8.27 -0.38
CA PHE A 128 -7.02 -9.68 -0.72
C PHE A 128 -8.46 -10.07 -1.14
N ALA A 129 -8.55 -10.98 -2.10
CA ALA A 129 -9.80 -11.50 -2.66
C ALA A 129 -9.68 -13.01 -2.89
N VAL A 130 -9.16 -13.73 -1.89
CA VAL A 130 -8.95 -15.18 -1.94
C VAL A 130 -9.23 -15.78 -0.58
N ASP A 131 -10.10 -16.78 -0.49
CA ASP A 131 -10.58 -17.40 0.75
C ASP A 131 -9.44 -17.85 1.68
N LYS A 132 -8.38 -18.42 1.11
CA LYS A 132 -7.20 -18.87 1.87
C LYS A 132 -6.54 -17.75 2.67
N MET A 133 -6.62 -16.50 2.19
CA MET A 133 -6.06 -15.35 2.91
C MET A 133 -6.89 -14.99 4.13
N ALA A 134 -8.21 -15.15 4.09
CA ALA A 134 -9.06 -14.96 5.27
C ALA A 134 -8.70 -15.99 6.36
N ALA A 135 -8.50 -17.26 5.97
CA ALA A 135 -8.05 -18.30 6.89
C ALA A 135 -6.66 -18.01 7.49
N GLU A 136 -5.71 -17.55 6.67
CA GLU A 136 -4.38 -17.18 7.12
C GLU A 136 -4.41 -15.99 8.12
N VAL A 137 -5.17 -14.94 7.80
CA VAL A 137 -5.33 -13.77 8.68
C VAL A 137 -5.94 -14.18 10.01
N LYS A 138 -7.01 -14.99 9.98
CA LYS A 138 -7.65 -15.51 11.19
C LYS A 138 -6.66 -16.30 12.06
N SER A 139 -5.96 -17.27 11.47
CA SER A 139 -4.99 -18.11 12.18
C SER A 139 -3.82 -17.31 12.78
N PHE A 140 -3.37 -16.26 12.08
CA PHE A 140 -2.34 -15.37 12.61
C PHE A 140 -2.78 -14.69 13.91
N PHE A 141 -3.99 -14.13 13.96
CA PHE A 141 -4.51 -13.43 15.14
C PHE A 141 -5.03 -14.36 16.26
N GLU A 142 -5.27 -15.64 15.97
CA GLU A 142 -5.46 -16.68 16.99
C GLU A 142 -4.19 -16.92 17.82
N SER A 143 -3.01 -16.81 17.21
CA SER A 143 -1.71 -16.95 17.91
C SER A 143 -1.11 -15.61 18.35
N HIS A 144 -1.55 -14.51 17.74
CA HIS A 144 -1.06 -13.15 18.03
C HIS A 144 -2.22 -12.26 18.43
N HIS A 145 -2.68 -12.40 19.67
CA HIS A 145 -3.86 -11.70 20.13
C HIS A 145 -3.72 -10.18 20.05
N ALA A 146 -4.71 -9.54 19.43
CA ALA A 146 -4.84 -8.10 19.31
C ALA A 146 -6.24 -7.68 19.79
N PRO A 147 -6.52 -7.69 21.12
CA PRO A 147 -7.88 -7.49 21.64
C PRO A 147 -8.55 -6.21 21.13
N ALA A 148 -7.77 -5.12 21.05
CA ALA A 148 -8.27 -3.83 20.57
C ALA A 148 -8.59 -3.78 19.06
N ALA A 149 -8.17 -4.80 18.30
CA ALA A 149 -8.43 -4.93 16.87
C ALA A 149 -9.27 -6.16 16.51
N GLU A 150 -9.79 -6.91 17.50
CA GLU A 150 -10.53 -8.15 17.25
C GLU A 150 -11.68 -7.95 16.26
N ARG A 151 -12.51 -6.92 16.48
CA ARG A 151 -13.58 -6.54 15.55
C ARG A 151 -13.05 -6.21 14.15
N THR A 152 -11.92 -5.49 14.07
CA THR A 152 -11.30 -5.14 12.79
C THR A 152 -10.81 -6.40 12.06
N VAL A 153 -10.22 -7.36 12.77
CA VAL A 153 -9.77 -8.63 12.20
C VAL A 153 -10.96 -9.42 11.63
N GLN A 154 -12.07 -9.51 12.39
CA GLN A 154 -13.30 -10.16 11.91
C GLN A 154 -13.82 -9.50 10.62
N GLN A 155 -13.95 -8.16 10.63
CA GLN A 155 -14.38 -7.40 9.46
C GLN A 155 -13.44 -7.58 8.25
N CYS A 156 -12.13 -7.64 8.49
CA CYS A 156 -11.16 -7.88 7.43
C CYS A 156 -11.34 -9.27 6.81
N CYS A 157 -11.55 -10.30 7.63
CA CYS A 157 -11.79 -11.66 7.15
C CYS A 157 -13.09 -11.73 6.32
N GLU A 158 -14.17 -11.13 6.81
CA GLU A 158 -15.44 -11.01 6.08
C GLU A 158 -15.25 -10.28 4.74
N ASN A 159 -14.56 -9.14 4.74
CA ASN A 159 -14.27 -8.37 3.52
C ASN A 159 -13.48 -9.20 2.49
N ILE A 160 -12.49 -9.97 2.92
CA ILE A 160 -11.71 -10.82 2.00
C ILE A 160 -12.61 -11.87 1.33
N LEU A 161 -13.51 -12.49 2.10
CA LEU A 161 -14.47 -13.47 1.57
C LEU A 161 -15.50 -12.82 0.63
N LEU A 162 -16.01 -11.63 0.99
CA LEU A 162 -16.89 -10.85 0.13
C LEU A 162 -16.20 -10.46 -1.18
N ASN A 163 -14.95 -10.00 -1.12
CA ASN A 163 -14.14 -9.68 -2.29
C ASN A 163 -13.91 -10.91 -3.18
N ALA A 164 -13.63 -12.07 -2.58
CA ALA A 164 -13.44 -13.31 -3.32
C ALA A 164 -14.74 -13.76 -4.02
N ALA A 165 -15.87 -13.69 -3.33
CA ALA A 165 -17.18 -13.99 -3.89
C ALA A 165 -17.55 -13.02 -5.03
N TRP A 166 -17.30 -11.71 -4.83
CA TRP A 166 -17.53 -10.68 -5.83
C TRP A 166 -16.68 -10.90 -7.08
N LEU A 167 -15.38 -11.19 -6.89
CA LEU A 167 -14.47 -11.51 -7.99
C LEU A 167 -14.94 -12.75 -8.75
N LYS A 168 -15.33 -13.82 -8.05
CA LYS A 168 -15.83 -15.05 -8.69
C LYS A 168 -17.12 -14.81 -9.49
N ARG A 169 -18.01 -13.95 -9.00
CA ARG A 169 -19.31 -13.67 -9.62
C ARG A 169 -19.18 -12.77 -10.85
N ASP A 170 -18.40 -11.70 -10.75
CA ASP A 170 -18.46 -10.58 -11.70
C ASP A 170 -17.24 -10.47 -12.63
N ALA A 171 -16.14 -11.20 -12.37
CA ALA A 171 -14.89 -11.02 -13.13
C ALA A 171 -15.06 -11.28 -14.63
N ASP A 172 -15.77 -12.33 -15.02
CA ASP A 172 -15.94 -12.71 -16.43
C ASP A 172 -16.81 -11.70 -17.17
N ASP A 173 -17.90 -11.24 -16.56
CA ASP A 173 -18.79 -10.23 -17.14
C ASP A 173 -18.08 -8.88 -17.32
N ILE A 174 -17.33 -8.45 -16.29
CA ILE A 174 -16.51 -7.23 -16.36
C ILE A 174 -15.44 -7.38 -17.45
N HIS A 175 -14.78 -8.54 -17.53
CA HIS A 175 -13.78 -8.80 -18.55
C HIS A 175 -14.38 -8.68 -19.96
N GLN A 176 -15.51 -9.36 -20.22
CA GLN A 176 -16.20 -9.30 -21.50
C GLN A 176 -16.64 -7.88 -21.86
N TYR A 177 -17.19 -7.13 -20.89
CA TYR A 177 -17.57 -5.74 -21.09
C TYR A 177 -16.40 -4.86 -21.51
N LEU A 178 -15.25 -4.97 -20.83
CA LEU A 178 -14.05 -4.20 -21.14
C LEU A 178 -13.42 -4.59 -22.48
N VAL A 179 -13.42 -5.88 -22.84
CA VAL A 179 -12.92 -6.36 -24.15
C VAL A 179 -13.76 -5.79 -25.29
N LYS A 180 -15.10 -5.79 -25.16
CA LYS A 180 -16.00 -5.22 -26.18
C LYS A 180 -15.74 -3.74 -26.44
N ARG A 181 -15.32 -2.98 -25.42
CA ARG A 181 -15.04 -1.53 -25.53
C ARG A 181 -13.65 -1.17 -26.02
N LYS A 182 -12.69 -2.09 -25.99
CA LYS A 182 -11.36 -1.86 -26.59
C LYS A 182 -11.42 -1.84 -28.12
N VAL A 183 -12.48 -2.35 -28.71
CA VAL A 183 -12.75 -2.24 -30.15
C VAL A 183 -13.34 -0.84 -30.39
N PRO A 184 -12.67 0.06 -31.14
CA PRO A 184 -13.27 1.35 -31.48
C PRO A 184 -14.58 1.11 -32.24
N PRO A 185 -15.62 1.94 -32.05
CA PRO A 185 -16.85 1.81 -32.82
C PRO A 185 -16.48 1.88 -34.30
N SER A 186 -16.87 0.85 -35.07
CA SER A 186 -16.73 0.84 -36.52
C SER A 186 -17.36 2.11 -37.05
N THR A 187 -16.55 2.97 -37.65
CA THR A 187 -17.01 4.19 -38.29
C THR A 187 -17.84 3.76 -39.49
N THR A 188 -19.16 3.64 -39.32
CA THR A 188 -20.07 3.45 -40.44
C THR A 188 -20.06 4.75 -41.22
N SER A 189 -19.25 4.79 -42.28
CA SER A 189 -19.31 5.84 -43.29
C SER A 189 -20.68 5.76 -43.96
N VAL A 190 -21.48 6.82 -43.82
CA VAL A 190 -22.65 7.10 -44.67
C VAL A 190 -22.19 8.03 -45.78
#